data_AF-A0A6G6Z5D9-F1
#
_entry.id   AF-A0A6G6Z5D9-F1
#
_cell.length_a   1.000
_cell.length_b   1.000
_cell.length_c   1.000
_cell.angle_alpha   90.00
_cell.angle_beta   90.00
_cell.angle_gamma   90.00
#
_symmetry.space_group_name_H-M   'P 1'
#
loop_
_entity.id
_entity.type
_entity.pdbx_description
1 polymer ?
#
loop_
_entity_poly.entity_id
_entity_poly.type
_entity_poly.pdbx_seq_one_letter_code
_entity_poly.pdbx_strand_id
1 'polypeptide(L)'
;MFLPVNDADPTDPRCQGNHWSLLFVDRRDRNSPIAYHYDSFWGFNETSADHLAGRLGLPGDSVQAGMAQQQNGWDCGVFVVDGTRALVRGLVAGQRGLQNLSNSASVGRHCKPD
;
A
#
# COMPACT_ATOMS: atom_id res chain seq x y z
N MET A 1 -6.90 6.53 6.67
CA MET A 1 -5.91 5.94 7.60
C MET A 1 -4.87 5.23 6.76
N PHE A 2 -3.59 5.36 7.08
CA PHE A 2 -2.48 4.74 6.35
C PHE A 2 -1.84 3.69 7.24
N LEU A 3 -1.71 2.46 6.75
CA LEU A 3 -1.20 1.33 7.52
C LEU A 3 -0.13 0.61 6.68
N PRO A 4 1.11 0.52 7.18
CA PRO A 4 2.07 -0.40 6.58
C PRO A 4 1.64 -1.84 6.86
N VAL A 5 1.70 -2.69 5.83
CA VAL A 5 1.42 -4.12 5.90
C VAL A 5 2.74 -4.87 5.71
N ASN A 6 2.94 -5.93 6.49
CA ASN A 6 4.10 -6.81 6.41
C ASN A 6 3.66 -8.27 6.43
N ASP A 7 4.44 -9.13 5.79
CA ASP A 7 4.22 -10.57 5.66
C ASP A 7 4.75 -11.41 6.83
N ALA A 8 5.19 -10.79 7.93
CA ALA A 8 5.62 -11.53 9.11
C ALA A 8 4.51 -12.46 9.64
N ASP A 9 4.90 -13.67 10.03
CA ASP A 9 4.01 -14.59 10.71
C ASP A 9 4.08 -14.31 12.21
N PRO A 10 2.98 -13.83 12.85
CA PRO A 10 2.98 -13.56 14.28
C PRO A 10 3.10 -14.84 15.13
N THR A 11 2.98 -16.03 14.54
CA THR A 11 3.04 -17.33 15.21
C THR A 11 4.41 -18.01 15.11
N ASP A 12 5.29 -17.59 14.18
CA ASP A 12 6.67 -18.07 14.08
C ASP A 12 7.67 -16.89 14.20
N PRO A 13 8.38 -16.75 15.32
CA PRO A 13 9.34 -15.65 15.53
C PRO A 13 10.53 -15.67 14.56
N ARG A 14 10.73 -16.76 13.79
CA ARG A 14 11.76 -16.83 12.74
C ARG A 14 11.27 -16.22 11.42
N CYS A 15 9.97 -16.09 11.24
CA CYS A 15 9.33 -15.52 10.06
C CYS A 15 9.08 -14.01 10.27
N GLN A 16 10.17 -13.24 10.23
CA GLN A 16 10.16 -11.80 10.55
C GLN A 16 9.52 -10.90 9.47
N GLY A 17 9.09 -11.48 8.34
CA GLY A 17 8.63 -10.75 7.17
C GLY A 17 9.78 -10.11 6.40
N ASN A 18 9.65 -10.02 5.08
CA ASN A 18 10.65 -9.39 4.21
C ASN A 18 10.04 -8.37 3.24
N HIS A 19 8.72 -8.27 3.18
CA HIS A 19 8.03 -7.42 2.22
C HIS A 19 7.10 -6.43 2.92
N TRP A 20 7.07 -5.21 2.40
CA TRP A 20 6.22 -4.15 2.91
C TRP A 20 5.30 -3.64 1.81
N SER A 21 4.03 -3.49 2.13
CA SER A 21 3.02 -2.87 1.27
C SER A 21 2.18 -1.87 2.06
N LEU A 22 1.28 -1.15 1.39
CA LEU A 22 0.48 -0.09 2.00
C LEU A 22 -1.01 -0.39 1.91
N LEU A 23 -1.69 -0.38 3.05
CA LEU A 23 -3.15 -0.36 3.10
C LEU A 23 -3.63 1.06 3.44
N PHE A 24 -4.37 1.68 2.53
CA PHE A 24 -5.07 2.94 2.76
C PHE A 24 -6.56 2.67 2.98
N VAL A 25 -7.04 3.00 4.17
CA VAL A 25 -8.46 2.90 4.52
C VAL A 25 -9.10 4.28 4.42
N ASP A 26 -9.99 4.44 3.44
CA ASP A 26 -10.82 5.62 3.28
C ASP A 26 -12.13 5.44 4.07
N ARG A 27 -12.36 6.33 5.05
CA ARG A 27 -13.58 6.36 5.87
C ARG A 27 -14.30 7.70 5.78
N ARG A 28 -14.08 8.46 4.69
CA ARG A 28 -14.78 9.72 4.45
C ARG A 28 -16.29 9.51 4.39
N ASP A 29 -16.72 8.43 3.74
CA ASP A 29 -18.05 7.86 3.94
C ASP A 29 -17.97 6.80 5.05
N ARG A 30 -18.64 7.06 6.18
CA ARG A 30 -18.63 6.16 7.35
C ARG A 30 -19.47 4.91 7.13
N ASN A 31 -20.42 4.95 6.20
CA ASN A 31 -21.33 3.82 5.93
C ASN A 31 -20.72 2.86 4.90
N SER A 32 -19.75 3.33 4.12
CA SER A 32 -19.10 2.55 3.06
C SER A 32 -17.59 2.81 3.07
N PRO A 33 -16.86 2.32 4.09
CA PRO A 33 -15.42 2.45 4.12
C PRO A 33 -14.77 1.55 3.07
N ILE A 34 -13.72 2.04 2.39
CA ILE A 34 -13.01 1.30 1.35
C ILE A 34 -11.55 1.09 1.78
N ALA A 35 -11.04 -0.12 1.58
CA ALA A 35 -9.64 -0.47 1.77
C ALA A 35 -8.95 -0.56 0.40
N TYR A 36 -7.91 0.24 0.17
CA TYR A 36 -7.07 0.17 -1.02
C TYR A 36 -5.70 -0.39 -0.65
N HIS A 37 -5.28 -1.46 -1.32
CA HIS A 37 -3.98 -2.08 -1.12
C HIS A 37 -3.03 -1.71 -2.26
N TYR A 38 -1.88 -1.11 -1.93
CA TYR A 38 -0.82 -0.78 -2.88
C TYR A 38 0.39 -1.63 -2.57
N ASP A 39 0.83 -2.38 -3.59
CA ASP A 39 1.96 -3.29 -3.47
C ASP A 39 2.94 -3.09 -4.64
N SER A 40 4.21 -2.84 -4.30
CA SER A 40 5.28 -2.65 -5.27
C SER A 40 5.85 -3.97 -5.79
N PHE A 41 5.39 -5.11 -5.28
CA PHE A 41 5.83 -6.45 -5.66
C PHE A 41 4.64 -7.35 -6.00
N TRP A 42 3.90 -6.99 -7.04
CA TRP A 42 2.90 -7.84 -7.70
C TRP A 42 1.80 -8.41 -6.79
N GLY A 43 1.38 -7.64 -5.78
CA GLY A 43 0.31 -8.05 -4.86
C GLY A 43 0.72 -9.12 -3.85
N PHE A 44 2.02 -9.31 -3.61
CA PHE A 44 2.55 -10.31 -2.66
C PHE A 44 1.86 -10.28 -1.29
N ASN A 45 1.49 -9.10 -0.80
CA ASN A 45 0.83 -8.93 0.50
C ASN A 45 -0.71 -8.91 0.46
N GLU A 46 -1.36 -9.35 -0.63
CA GLU A 46 -2.83 -9.32 -0.78
C GLU A 46 -3.55 -9.98 0.41
N THR A 47 -3.19 -11.23 0.75
CA THR A 47 -3.80 -11.94 1.88
C THR A 47 -3.55 -11.22 3.22
N SER A 48 -2.34 -10.70 3.43
CA SER A 48 -2.00 -9.95 4.65
C SER A 48 -2.80 -8.65 4.77
N ALA A 49 -3.00 -7.97 3.64
CA ALA A 49 -3.79 -6.74 3.55
C ALA A 49 -5.28 -7.01 3.83
N ASP A 50 -5.83 -8.09 3.29
CA ASP A 50 -7.23 -8.49 3.53
C ASP A 50 -7.44 -8.92 4.98
N HIS A 51 -6.50 -9.66 5.56
CA HIS A 51 -6.53 -10.01 6.99
C HIS A 51 -6.52 -8.75 7.87
N LEU A 52 -5.67 -7.77 7.55
CA LEU A 52 -5.64 -6.50 8.29
C LEU A 52 -6.94 -5.71 8.10
N ALA A 53 -7.48 -5.65 6.89
CA ALA A 53 -8.75 -5.00 6.59
C ALA A 53 -9.92 -5.63 7.38
N GLY A 54 -9.97 -6.96 7.43
CA GLY A 54 -10.95 -7.71 8.21
C GLY A 54 -10.86 -7.41 9.71
N ARG A 55 -9.64 -7.33 10.27
CA ARG A 55 -9.44 -6.91 11.68
C ARG A 55 -9.89 -5.49 11.98
N LEU A 56 -9.97 -4.63 10.97
CA LEU A 56 -10.48 -3.26 11.08
C LEU A 56 -12.00 -3.16 10.89
N GLY A 57 -12.68 -4.29 10.68
CA GLY A 57 -14.13 -4.38 10.46
C GLY A 57 -14.57 -3.90 9.09
N LEU A 58 -13.69 -3.96 8.08
CA LEU A 58 -14.04 -3.62 6.70
C LEU A 58 -14.69 -4.86 6.03
N PRO A 59 -15.82 -4.70 5.31
CA PRO A 59 -16.47 -5.81 4.63
C PRO A 59 -15.74 -6.15 3.33
N GLY A 60 -15.44 -7.44 3.14
CA GLY A 60 -14.85 -7.97 1.90
C GLY A 60 -13.35 -7.73 1.74
N ASP A 61 -12.85 -8.10 0.57
CA ASP A 61 -11.43 -8.01 0.23
C ASP A 61 -11.03 -6.56 -0.12
N SER A 62 -9.76 -6.25 0.07
CA SER A 62 -9.19 -4.95 -0.29
C SER A 62 -9.16 -4.76 -1.80
N VAL A 63 -9.36 -3.51 -2.24
CA VAL A 63 -9.22 -3.14 -3.65
C VAL A 63 -7.73 -3.07 -3.98
N GLN A 64 -7.28 -3.94 -4.88
CA GLN A 64 -5.90 -3.91 -5.38
C GLN A 64 -5.69 -2.64 -6.23
N ALA A 65 -4.91 -1.72 -5.69
CA ALA A 65 -4.67 -0.41 -6.25
C ALA A 65 -3.30 -0.34 -6.93
N GLY A 66 -3.23 0.39 -8.04
CA GLY A 66 -2.03 0.48 -8.86
C GLY A 66 -0.94 1.31 -8.18
N MET A 67 0.29 0.81 -8.20
CA MET A 67 1.51 1.59 -7.97
C MET A 67 2.63 1.08 -8.88
N ALA A 68 3.69 1.87 -9.04
CA ALA A 68 4.84 1.39 -9.79
C ALA A 68 5.47 0.18 -9.09
N GLN A 69 6.02 -0.73 -9.88
CA GLN A 69 6.63 -1.96 -9.39
C GLN A 69 8.11 -1.74 -9.12
N GLN A 70 8.60 -2.22 -7.98
CA GLN A 70 10.02 -2.19 -7.65
C GLN A 70 10.80 -3.11 -8.59
N GLN A 71 12.01 -2.71 -8.96
CA GLN A 71 12.89 -3.51 -9.82
C GLN A 71 13.90 -4.35 -9.03
N ASN A 72 13.96 -4.15 -7.71
CA ASN A 72 14.85 -4.88 -6.81
C ASN A 72 14.05 -5.49 -5.64
N GLY A 73 14.73 -6.22 -4.74
CA GLY A 73 14.07 -6.94 -3.64
C GLY A 73 13.95 -6.18 -2.31
N TRP A 74 14.31 -4.90 -2.23
CA TRP A 74 14.52 -4.22 -0.94
C TRP A 74 13.92 -2.81 -0.84
N ASP A 75 13.47 -2.21 -1.95
CA ASP A 75 12.90 -0.86 -1.93
C ASP A 75 11.42 -0.83 -1.51
N CYS A 76 10.78 -1.95 -1.20
CA CYS A 76 9.35 -2.03 -0.84
C CYS A 76 8.94 -1.01 0.25
N GLY A 77 9.77 -0.84 1.29
CA GLY A 77 9.54 0.18 2.33
C GLY A 77 9.59 1.63 1.81
N VAL A 78 10.43 1.93 0.82
CA VAL A 78 10.49 3.25 0.17
C VAL A 78 9.20 3.51 -0.61
N PHE A 79 8.70 2.50 -1.33
CA PHE A 79 7.43 2.60 -2.07
C PHE A 79 6.23 2.83 -1.14
N VAL A 80 6.22 2.24 0.07
CA VAL A 80 5.19 2.52 1.09
C VAL A 80 5.20 3.99 1.52
N VAL A 81 6.37 4.56 1.79
CA VAL A 81 6.52 5.96 2.22
C VAL A 81 6.15 6.92 1.09
N ASP A 82 6.65 6.68 -0.12
CA ASP A 82 6.36 7.52 -1.28
C ASP A 82 4.90 7.43 -1.72
N GLY A 83 4.31 6.22 -1.68
CA GLY A 83 2.88 6.01 -1.92
C GLY A 83 2.03 6.77 -0.91
N THR A 84 2.39 6.74 0.37
CA THR A 84 1.73 7.53 1.42
C THR A 84 1.83 9.03 1.12
N ARG A 85 3.01 9.53 0.75
CA ARG A 85 3.21 10.95 0.40
C ARG A 85 2.35 11.36 -0.80
N ALA A 86 2.29 10.53 -1.84
CA ALA A 86 1.48 10.79 -3.02
C ALA A 86 -0.02 10.85 -2.67
N LEU A 87 -0.52 9.89 -1.89
CA LEU A 87 -1.91 9.85 -1.43
C LEU A 87 -2.27 11.08 -0.61
N VAL A 88 -1.42 11.48 0.35
CA VAL A 88 -1.65 12.67 1.17
C VAL A 88 -1.76 13.92 0.29
N ARG A 89 -0.86 14.11 -0.67
CA ARG A 89 -0.92 15.24 -1.61
C ARG A 89 -2.22 15.23 -2.42
N GLY A 90 -2.63 14.06 -2.91
CA GLY A 90 -3.87 13.91 -3.66
C GLY A 90 -5.11 14.24 -2.83
N LEU A 91 -5.16 13.76 -1.58
CA LEU A 91 -6.24 14.05 -0.64
C LEU A 91 -6.35 15.54 -0.32
N VAL A 92 -5.21 16.21 -0.07
CA VAL A 92 -5.19 17.67 0.17
C VAL A 92 -5.67 18.44 -1.06
N ALA A 93 -5.35 17.96 -2.27
CA ALA A 93 -5.82 18.53 -3.53
C ALA A 93 -7.28 18.17 -3.88
N GLY A 94 -7.97 17.38 -3.04
CA GLY A 94 -9.36 16.98 -3.26
C GLY A 94 -9.56 15.87 -4.32
N GLN A 95 -8.51 15.12 -4.66
CA GLN A 95 -8.61 13.99 -5.58
C GLN A 95 -9.52 12.89 -5.02
N ARG A 96 -10.37 12.32 -5.90
CA ARG A 96 -11.27 11.21 -5.56
C ARG A 96 -10.83 9.86 -6.12
N GLY A 97 -10.00 9.84 -7.16
CA GLY A 97 -9.48 8.62 -7.78
C GLY A 97 -8.13 8.22 -7.19
N LEU A 98 -8.15 7.48 -6.08
CA LEU A 98 -6.93 7.07 -5.36
C LEU A 98 -6.41 5.69 -5.83
N GLN A 99 -7.16 4.97 -6.66
CA GLN A 99 -6.87 3.60 -7.07
C GLN A 99 -5.60 3.41 -7.92
N ASN A 100 -4.91 4.47 -8.33
CA ASN A 100 -3.70 4.35 -9.13
C ASN A 100 -2.70 5.48 -8.84
N LEU A 101 -1.55 5.11 -8.29
CA LEU A 101 -0.43 5.99 -7.97
C LEU A 101 0.65 6.01 -9.03
N SER A 102 0.54 5.21 -10.11
CA SER A 102 1.56 5.10 -11.16
C SER A 102 1.79 6.41 -11.92
N ASN A 103 0.87 7.38 -11.84
CA ASN A 103 1.03 8.72 -12.43
C ASN A 103 1.65 9.74 -11.45
N SER A 104 1.94 9.35 -10.21
CA SER A 104 2.56 10.24 -9.22
C SER A 104 4.08 10.24 -9.42
N ALA A 105 4.57 11.33 -10.00
CA ALA A 105 5.90 11.52 -10.59
C ALA A 105 7.14 11.41 -9.65
N SER A 106 7.06 10.71 -8.53
CA SER A 106 8.22 10.38 -7.68
C SER A 106 8.72 8.95 -7.86
N VAL A 107 7.90 8.03 -8.37
CA VAL A 107 8.25 6.61 -8.41
C VAL A 107 8.98 6.27 -9.72
N GLY A 108 10.31 6.36 -9.71
CA GLY A 108 11.14 5.78 -10.79
C GLY A 108 12.13 6.70 -11.51
N ARG A 109 12.31 7.97 -11.10
CA ARG A 109 13.39 8.82 -11.65
C ARG A 109 14.57 8.99 -10.70
N HIS A 110 14.96 7.94 -10.01
CA HIS A 110 16.32 7.85 -9.49
C HIS A 110 17.10 6.91 -10.41
N CYS A 111 17.51 7.43 -11.57
CA CYS A 111 18.60 6.82 -12.31
C CYS A 111 19.81 6.83 -11.37
N LYS A 112 20.30 5.66 -11.01
CA LYS A 112 21.63 5.53 -10.40
C LYS A 112 22.65 6.00 -11.46
N PRO A 113 23.63 6.86 -11.14
CA PRO A 113 24.74 7.08 -12.05
C PRO A 113 25.56 5.79 -12.14
N ASP A 114 26.10 5.55 -13.32
CA ASP A 114 26.96 4.41 -13.68
C ASP A 114 28.16 4.23 -12.73
#